data_AF-A0A4Q3VH00-F1
#
_entry.id   AF-A0A4Q3VH00-F1
#
_cell.length_a   1.000
_cell.length_b   1.000
_cell.length_c   1.000
_cell.angle_alpha   90.00
_cell.angle_beta   90.00
_cell.angle_gamma   90.00
#
_symmetry.space_group_name_H-M   'P 1'
#
loop_
_entity.id
_entity.type
_entity.pdbx_description
1 polymer ?
#
loop_
_entity_poly.entity_id
_entity_poly.type
_entity_poly.pdbx_seq_one_letter_code
_entity_poly.pdbx_strand_id
1 'polypeptide(L)'
;MRAPTLLLGALLVAAASAQAPQTETAKRLKTLEKNYLSAKAALAKKPKDKKVQDAFVKAGTLYGHESVVTPDLSARVKYRQALKIYREVLKVDPKQPVAKKEHDMIVSIYKQMGRPVPQ
;
A
#
# COMPACT_ATOMS: atom_id res chain seq x y z
N MET A 1 18.73 -66.36 -2.84
CA MET A 1 18.40 -65.54 -1.65
C MET A 1 18.05 -64.14 -2.14
N ARG A 2 16.88 -63.64 -1.75
CA ARG A 2 16.24 -62.44 -2.30
C ARG A 2 16.74 -61.19 -1.56
N ALA A 3 17.14 -60.17 -2.31
CA ALA A 3 17.28 -58.81 -1.79
C ALA A 3 15.91 -58.11 -1.83
N PRO A 4 15.56 -57.40 -0.76
CA PRO A 4 14.79 -56.17 -0.87
C PRO A 4 15.54 -55.07 -0.09
N THR A 5 15.42 -53.78 -0.35
CA THR A 5 14.22 -53.02 0.03
C THR A 5 14.45 -51.56 -0.38
N LEU A 6 13.55 -51.09 -1.25
CA LEU A 6 12.91 -49.77 -1.31
C LEU A 6 13.77 -48.49 -1.35
N LEU A 7 13.83 -47.95 -2.58
CA LEU A 7 13.63 -46.53 -2.89
C LEU A 7 12.61 -45.87 -1.95
N LEU A 8 13.02 -44.84 -1.23
CA LEU A 8 12.13 -43.81 -0.71
C LEU A 8 12.70 -42.43 -1.07
N GLY A 9 12.15 -41.87 -2.13
CA GLY A 9 12.39 -40.49 -2.54
C GLY A 9 11.73 -39.54 -1.56
N ALA A 10 12.52 -38.72 -0.88
CA ALA A 10 12.04 -37.51 -0.24
C ALA A 10 12.16 -36.37 -1.26
N LEU A 11 11.10 -36.16 -2.04
CA LEU A 11 10.91 -34.95 -2.82
C LEU A 11 10.72 -33.79 -1.83
N LEU A 12 11.80 -33.06 -1.53
CA LEU A 12 11.71 -31.75 -0.87
C LEU A 12 11.04 -30.79 -1.86
N VAL A 13 9.72 -30.62 -1.72
CA VAL A 13 9.00 -29.54 -2.38
C VAL A 13 9.49 -28.24 -1.75
N ALA A 14 10.46 -27.61 -2.39
CA ALA A 14 10.82 -26.23 -2.13
C ALA A 14 9.60 -25.36 -2.45
N ALA A 15 8.82 -25.02 -1.44
CA ALA A 15 7.86 -23.93 -1.53
C ALA A 15 8.65 -22.62 -1.59
N ALA A 16 9.19 -22.30 -2.77
CA ALA A 16 9.66 -20.97 -3.11
C ALA A 16 8.45 -20.03 -3.15
N SER A 17 8.02 -19.61 -1.96
CA SER A 17 7.14 -18.47 -1.81
C SER A 17 7.96 -17.28 -2.29
N ALA A 18 7.65 -16.76 -3.47
CA ALA A 18 8.27 -15.56 -4.02
C ALA A 18 7.90 -14.35 -3.14
N GLN A 19 8.53 -14.23 -1.98
CA GLN A 19 8.65 -13.00 -1.25
C GLN A 19 9.53 -12.12 -2.13
N ALA A 20 8.94 -11.12 -2.80
CA ALA A 20 9.74 -10.03 -3.35
C ALA A 20 10.71 -9.60 -2.25
N PRO A 21 12.02 -9.50 -2.53
CA PRO A 21 12.98 -9.18 -1.49
C PRO A 21 12.55 -7.86 -0.86
N GLN A 22 12.37 -7.84 0.47
CA GLN A 22 11.85 -6.70 1.26
C GLN A 22 12.49 -5.35 0.87
N THR A 23 13.72 -5.40 0.35
CA THR A 23 14.45 -4.25 -0.18
C THR A 23 13.79 -3.58 -1.40
N GLU A 24 13.16 -4.31 -2.31
CA GLU A 24 12.54 -3.75 -3.51
C GLU A 24 11.22 -3.04 -3.20
N THR A 25 10.38 -3.64 -2.34
CA THR A 25 9.13 -3.00 -1.91
C THR A 25 9.42 -1.74 -1.08
N ALA A 26 10.41 -1.78 -0.19
CA ALA A 26 10.84 -0.60 0.55
C ALA A 26 11.35 0.53 -0.35
N LYS A 27 12.16 0.22 -1.38
CA LYS A 27 12.62 1.20 -2.39
C LYS A 27 11.47 1.81 -3.16
N ARG A 28 10.51 0.98 -3.57
CA ARG A 28 9.30 1.42 -4.30
C ARG A 28 8.47 2.36 -3.42
N LEU A 29 8.23 1.98 -2.16
CA LEU A 29 7.48 2.80 -1.22
C LEU A 29 8.14 4.18 -1.02
N LYS A 30 9.47 4.22 -0.84
CA LYS A 30 10.24 5.46 -0.70
C LYS A 30 10.18 6.33 -1.96
N THR A 31 10.15 5.71 -3.13
CA THR A 31 10.00 6.42 -4.42
C THR A 31 8.62 7.03 -4.56
N LEU A 32 7.57 6.27 -4.21
CA LEU A 32 6.18 6.75 -4.24
C LEU A 32 5.94 7.87 -3.23
N GLU A 33 6.53 7.77 -2.04
CA GLU A 33 6.51 8.84 -1.04
C GLU A 33 7.09 10.14 -1.60
N LYS A 34 8.29 10.09 -2.19
CA LYS A 34 8.93 11.26 -2.80
C LYS A 34 8.06 11.88 -3.89
N ASN A 35 7.45 11.05 -4.74
CA ASN A 35 6.57 11.53 -5.81
C ASN A 35 5.31 12.20 -5.26
N TYR A 36 4.69 11.61 -4.25
CA TYR A 36 3.54 12.19 -3.56
C TYR A 36 3.89 13.53 -2.88
N LEU A 37 5.01 13.61 -2.17
CA LEU A 37 5.46 14.86 -1.51
C LEU A 37 5.76 15.96 -2.53
N SER A 38 6.41 15.62 -3.64
CA SER A 38 6.66 16.56 -4.74
C SER A 38 5.36 17.07 -5.37
N ALA A 39 4.42 16.17 -5.68
CA ALA A 39 3.13 16.54 -6.24
C ALA A 39 2.28 17.37 -5.27
N LYS A 40 2.35 17.07 -3.97
CA LYS A 40 1.70 17.85 -2.90
C LYS A 40 2.26 19.26 -2.81
N ALA A 41 3.58 19.41 -2.89
CA ALA A 41 4.23 20.73 -2.93
C ALA A 41 3.84 21.52 -4.19
N ALA A 42 3.73 20.85 -5.34
CA ALA A 42 3.25 21.47 -6.56
C ALA A 42 1.78 21.93 -6.43
N LEU A 43 0.92 21.09 -5.84
CA LEU A 43 -0.49 21.42 -5.59
C LEU A 43 -0.64 22.62 -4.66
N ALA A 44 0.18 22.71 -3.61
CA ALA A 44 0.18 23.87 -2.71
C ALA A 44 0.50 25.17 -3.46
N LYS A 45 1.38 25.14 -4.47
CA LYS A 45 1.72 26.30 -5.30
C LYS A 45 0.67 26.63 -6.36
N LYS A 46 -0.01 25.61 -6.89
CA LYS A 46 -0.98 25.73 -7.98
C LYS A 46 -2.25 24.91 -7.69
N PRO A 47 -3.05 25.28 -6.67
CA PRO A 47 -4.13 24.44 -6.17
C PRO A 47 -5.31 24.28 -7.14
N LYS A 48 -5.43 25.18 -8.13
CA LYS A 48 -6.49 25.17 -9.15
C LYS A 48 -6.03 24.62 -10.51
N ASP A 49 -4.74 24.29 -10.66
CA ASP A 49 -4.22 23.72 -11.90
C ASP A 49 -4.62 22.24 -11.98
N LYS A 50 -5.45 21.91 -12.97
CA LYS A 50 -6.00 20.55 -13.14
C LYS A 50 -4.91 19.50 -13.34
N LYS A 51 -3.83 19.81 -14.07
CA LYS A 51 -2.72 18.86 -14.27
C LYS A 51 -2.00 18.59 -12.96
N VAL A 52 -1.84 19.61 -12.12
CA VAL A 52 -1.22 19.48 -10.80
C VAL A 52 -2.12 18.70 -9.84
N GLN A 53 -3.43 18.96 -9.86
CA GLN A 53 -4.41 18.16 -9.12
C GLN A 53 -4.35 16.69 -9.51
N ASP A 54 -4.33 16.39 -10.82
CA ASP A 54 -4.28 15.02 -11.33
C ASP A 54 -2.97 14.31 -10.96
N ALA A 55 -1.84 15.01 -11.02
CA ALA A 55 -0.56 14.49 -10.59
C ALA A 55 -0.56 14.16 -9.09
N PHE A 56 -1.12 15.04 -8.26
CA PHE A 56 -1.28 14.81 -6.83
C PHE A 56 -2.19 13.63 -6.52
N VAL A 57 -3.37 13.58 -7.15
CA VAL A 57 -4.35 12.50 -6.96
C VAL A 57 -3.75 11.15 -7.37
N LYS A 58 -3.07 11.08 -8.52
CA LYS A 58 -2.38 9.86 -8.98
C LYS A 58 -1.28 9.43 -8.01
N ALA A 59 -0.38 10.34 -7.65
CA ALA A 59 0.74 10.02 -6.77
C ALA A 59 0.28 9.60 -5.37
N GLY A 60 -0.70 10.32 -4.80
CA GLY A 60 -1.28 10.00 -3.50
C GLY A 60 -2.01 8.66 -3.51
N THR A 61 -2.76 8.35 -4.56
CA THR A 61 -3.45 7.05 -4.67
C THR A 61 -2.46 5.89 -4.72
N LEU A 62 -1.41 5.99 -5.53
CA LEU A 62 -0.39 4.95 -5.65
C LEU A 62 0.40 4.77 -4.34
N TYR A 63 0.79 5.88 -3.70
CA TYR A 63 1.51 5.81 -2.44
C TYR A 63 0.65 5.27 -1.30
N GLY A 64 -0.61 5.71 -1.21
CA GLY A 64 -1.58 5.16 -0.26
C GLY A 64 -1.74 3.66 -0.43
N HIS A 65 -1.92 3.20 -1.67
CA HIS A 65 -2.13 1.78 -1.97
C HIS A 65 -0.90 0.94 -1.59
N GLU A 66 0.29 1.34 -2.03
CA GLU A 66 1.53 0.65 -1.69
C GLU A 66 1.75 0.61 -0.17
N SER A 67 1.37 1.68 0.54
CA SER A 67 1.46 1.75 2.01
C SER A 67 0.57 0.71 2.70
N VAL A 68 -0.52 0.25 2.08
CA VAL A 68 -1.39 -0.79 2.65
C VAL A 68 -0.84 -2.19 2.37
N VAL A 69 -0.30 -2.42 1.17
CA VAL A 69 0.07 -3.77 0.68
C VAL A 69 1.53 -4.15 0.97
N THR A 70 2.42 -3.18 1.19
CA THR A 70 3.84 -3.44 1.51
C THR A 70 3.98 -4.38 2.73
N PRO A 71 4.85 -5.39 2.74
CA PRO A 71 5.11 -6.16 3.97
C PRO A 71 5.95 -5.37 4.99
N ASP A 72 6.61 -4.30 4.57
CA ASP A 72 7.68 -3.61 5.33
C ASP A 72 7.15 -2.70 6.46
N LEU A 73 5.85 -2.37 6.42
CA LEU A 73 5.19 -1.56 7.44
C LEU A 73 4.34 -2.42 8.39
N SER A 74 4.34 -2.08 9.68
CA SER A 74 3.38 -2.67 10.62
C SER A 74 1.96 -2.22 10.29
N ALA A 75 0.95 -3.06 10.56
CA ALA A 75 -0.47 -2.75 10.28
C ALA A 75 -0.92 -1.39 10.84
N ARG A 76 -0.44 -1.03 12.04
CA ARG A 76 -0.74 0.27 12.68
C ARG A 76 -0.22 1.44 11.83
N VAL A 77 0.97 1.33 11.26
CA VAL A 77 1.60 2.37 10.44
C VAL A 77 0.91 2.44 9.08
N LYS A 78 0.73 1.28 8.42
CA LYS A 78 0.06 1.13 7.12
C LYS A 78 -1.27 1.88 7.05
N TYR A 79 -2.19 1.52 7.95
CA TYR A 79 -3.55 2.03 7.90
C TYR A 79 -3.64 3.50 8.28
N ARG A 80 -2.88 3.95 9.30
CA ARG A 80 -2.86 5.36 9.68
C ARG A 80 -2.29 6.24 8.56
N GLN A 81 -1.19 5.82 7.95
CA GLN A 81 -0.55 6.55 6.86
C GLN A 81 -1.46 6.61 5.62
N ALA A 82 -1.96 5.46 5.16
CA ALA A 82 -2.83 5.38 4.00
C ALA A 82 -4.12 6.19 4.19
N LEU A 83 -4.73 6.13 5.38
CA LEU A 83 -5.94 6.89 5.70
C LEU A 83 -5.72 8.40 5.57
N LYS A 84 -4.58 8.91 6.08
CA LYS A 84 -4.21 10.32 5.94
C LYS A 84 -4.07 10.70 4.46
N ILE A 85 -3.36 9.89 3.67
CA ILE A 85 -3.13 10.15 2.25
C ILE A 85 -4.47 10.16 1.48
N TYR A 86 -5.33 9.17 1.68
CA TYR A 86 -6.62 9.11 0.98
C TYR A 86 -7.54 10.26 1.33
N ARG A 87 -7.55 10.73 2.58
CA ARG A 87 -8.31 11.93 2.95
C ARG A 87 -7.84 13.16 2.19
N GLU A 88 -6.54 13.30 1.98
CA GLU A 88 -6.02 14.43 1.19
C GLU A 88 -6.36 14.28 -0.30
N VAL A 89 -6.27 13.07 -0.86
CA VAL A 89 -6.69 12.78 -2.24
C VAL A 89 -8.18 13.09 -2.42
N LEU A 90 -9.05 12.63 -1.53
CA LEU A 90 -10.50 12.81 -1.60
C LEU A 90 -10.95 14.27 -1.37
N LYS A 91 -10.10 15.13 -0.78
CA LYS A 91 -10.35 16.58 -0.76
C LYS A 91 -10.20 17.22 -2.14
N VAL A 92 -9.35 16.67 -2.99
CA VAL A 92 -9.07 17.17 -4.34
C VAL A 92 -9.97 16.50 -5.38
N ASP A 93 -10.12 15.18 -5.29
CA ASP A 93 -11.02 14.37 -6.10
C ASP A 93 -11.90 13.49 -5.20
N PRO A 94 -13.09 13.97 -4.78
CA PRO A 94 -14.00 13.22 -3.93
C PRO A 94 -14.55 11.93 -4.55
N LYS A 95 -14.43 11.77 -5.88
CA LYS A 95 -14.96 10.63 -6.63
C LYS A 95 -13.87 9.64 -7.04
N GLN A 96 -12.63 9.82 -6.59
CA GLN A 96 -11.53 8.91 -6.88
C GLN A 96 -11.88 7.50 -6.36
N PRO A 97 -12.11 6.51 -7.25
CA PRO A 97 -12.71 5.24 -6.86
C PRO A 97 -11.80 4.40 -5.93
N VAL A 98 -10.50 4.39 -6.19
CA VAL A 98 -9.51 3.64 -5.40
C VAL A 98 -9.36 4.26 -4.03
N ALA A 99 -9.16 5.58 -3.96
CA ALA A 99 -8.97 6.27 -2.69
C ALA A 99 -10.21 6.14 -1.80
N LYS A 100 -11.42 6.24 -2.38
CA LYS A 100 -12.68 6.06 -1.63
C LYS A 100 -12.83 4.65 -1.10
N LYS A 101 -12.65 3.64 -1.96
CA LYS A 101 -12.78 2.23 -1.56
C LYS A 101 -11.82 1.87 -0.43
N GLU A 102 -10.55 2.24 -0.56
CA GLU A 102 -9.53 1.89 0.43
C GLU A 102 -9.65 2.72 1.72
N HIS A 103 -10.02 4.00 1.62
CA HIS A 103 -10.41 4.81 2.79
C HIS A 103 -11.52 4.13 3.60
N ASP A 104 -12.63 3.76 2.94
CA ASP A 104 -13.81 3.20 3.60
C ASP A 104 -13.49 1.82 4.21
N MET A 105 -12.69 1.01 3.52
CA MET A 105 -12.16 -0.25 4.04
C MET A 105 -11.36 -0.04 5.34
N ILE A 106 -10.39 0.88 5.34
CA ILE A 106 -9.55 1.16 6.53
C ILE A 106 -10.41 1.66 7.69
N VAL A 107 -11.36 2.55 7.43
CA VAL A 107 -12.30 3.04 8.45
C VAL A 107 -13.13 1.91 9.04
N SER A 108 -13.61 0.98 8.20
CA SER A 108 -14.34 -0.22 8.66
C SER A 108 -13.48 -1.10 9.58
N ILE A 109 -12.20 -1.33 9.24
CA ILE A 109 -11.27 -2.11 10.07
C ILE A 109 -11.12 -1.47 11.46
N TYR A 110 -10.96 -0.14 11.56
CA TYR A 110 -10.90 0.55 12.85
C TYR A 110 -12.17 0.37 13.68
N LYS A 111 -13.35 0.50 13.04
CA LYS A 111 -14.64 0.30 13.69
C LYS A 111 -14.81 -1.13 14.21
N GLN A 112 -14.45 -2.13 13.40
CA GLN A 112 -14.50 -3.55 13.79
C GLN A 112 -13.55 -3.88 14.94
N MET A 113 -12.39 -3.22 15.02
CA MET A 113 -11.47 -3.33 16.15
C MET A 113 -11.95 -2.62 17.43
N GLY A 114 -13.09 -1.92 17.40
CA GLY A 114 -13.54 -1.08 18.51
C GLY A 114 -12.57 0.09 18.81
N ARG A 115 -11.77 0.49 17.83
CA ARG A 115 -10.74 1.54 17.98
C ARG A 115 -11.23 2.85 17.37
N PRO A 116 -10.84 4.01 17.94
CA PRO A 116 -11.12 5.28 17.30
C PRO A 116 -10.40 5.36 15.95
N VAL A 117 -11.11 5.86 14.94
CA VAL A 117 -10.53 6.15 13.63
C VAL A 117 -9.55 7.32 13.80
N PRO A 118 -8.25 7.16 13.49
CA PRO A 118 -7.29 8.25 13.57
C PRO A 118 -7.72 9.42 12.69
N GLN A 119 -7.42 10.66 13.10
CA GLN A 119 -7.62 11.88 12.31
C GLN A 119 -6.41 12.17 11.42
#